data_AF-Q25045-F1
#
_entry.id   AF-Q25045-F1
#
_cell.length_a   1.000
_cell.length_b   1.000
_cell.length_c   1.000
_cell.angle_alpha   90.00
_cell.angle_beta   90.00
_cell.angle_gamma   90.00
#
_symmetry.space_group_name_H-M   'P 1'
#
loop_
_entity.id
_entity.type
_entity.pdbx_description
1 polymer ?
#
loop_
_entity_poly.entity_id
_entity_poly.type
_entity_poly.pdbx_seq_one_letter_code
_entity_poly.pdbx_strand_id
1 'polypeptide(L)'
;MLARSLTLSRGEVVLYASRALSTSKPTGKRVKTFEIYRWNPDTPSVKPSLKKYDVDLDDCGSMVLDALNKIKDEQDPTLTFRRSCREGICGSCAMNIDGENTLACIKKINTDTSKSTKIHPLPHMYVMKDLVPDLTLFFEQYRSIQPWLQKKTPLKLGDKQMFQSEKERERLDMLYECIL
;
A
#
# COMPACT_ATOMS: atom_id res chain seq x y z
N MET A 1 5.15 -18.97 -67.55
CA MET A 1 6.18 -19.89 -67.02
C MET A 1 6.33 -19.58 -65.53
N LEU A 2 5.56 -20.27 -64.68
CA LEU A 2 6.01 -21.43 -63.90
C LEU A 2 7.19 -21.08 -62.97
N ALA A 3 6.90 -20.84 -61.69
CA ALA A 3 7.28 -21.79 -60.63
C ALA A 3 6.78 -21.29 -59.27
N ARG A 4 5.96 -22.13 -58.65
CA ARG A 4 5.61 -22.12 -57.23
C ARG A 4 6.88 -22.38 -56.40
N SER A 5 6.99 -21.75 -55.24
CA SER A 5 7.68 -22.37 -54.11
C SER A 5 6.90 -22.08 -52.83
N LEU A 6 6.35 -23.16 -52.27
CA LEU A 6 5.72 -23.24 -50.97
C LEU A 6 6.83 -23.42 -49.93
N THR A 7 6.94 -22.51 -48.97
CA THR A 7 7.63 -22.78 -47.71
C THR A 7 6.64 -22.61 -46.57
N LEU A 8 6.20 -23.75 -46.04
CA LEU A 8 5.59 -23.87 -44.73
C LEU A 8 6.51 -23.19 -43.69
N SER A 9 5.98 -22.20 -42.98
CA SER A 9 6.53 -21.83 -41.67
C SER A 9 5.48 -22.11 -40.62
N ARG A 10 5.82 -23.08 -39.78
CA ARG A 10 5.10 -23.58 -38.62
C ARG A 10 4.49 -22.45 -37.78
N GLY A 11 3.25 -22.67 -37.37
CA GLY A 11 2.58 -21.82 -36.40
C GLY A 11 3.25 -21.89 -35.03
N GLU A 12 3.40 -20.73 -34.41
CA GLU A 12 3.49 -20.61 -32.96
C GLU A 12 2.20 -19.95 -32.50
N VAL A 13 1.21 -20.78 -32.20
CA VAL A 13 0.11 -20.38 -31.34
C VAL A 13 0.74 -20.17 -29.97
N VAL A 14 1.03 -18.91 -29.62
CA VAL A 14 1.38 -18.53 -28.26
C VAL A 14 0.15 -18.80 -27.41
N LEU A 15 0.07 -20.01 -26.88
CA LEU A 15 -0.81 -20.38 -25.78
C LEU A 15 -0.42 -19.49 -24.61
N TYR A 16 -1.13 -18.38 -24.45
CA TYR A 16 -1.23 -17.72 -23.15
C TYR A 16 -1.78 -18.75 -22.19
N ALA A 17 -0.89 -19.38 -21.43
CA ALA A 17 -1.25 -20.22 -20.32
C ALA A 17 -1.94 -19.31 -19.30
N SER A 18 -3.27 -19.26 -19.37
CA SER A 18 -4.10 -18.76 -18.29
C SER A 18 -3.77 -19.60 -17.06
N ARG A 19 -2.89 -19.09 -16.20
CA ARG A 19 -2.74 -19.61 -14.83
C ARG A 19 -4.11 -19.54 -14.20
N ALA A 20 -4.77 -20.69 -14.10
CA ALA A 20 -5.97 -20.84 -13.31
C ALA A 20 -5.62 -20.35 -11.90
N LEU A 21 -6.29 -19.27 -11.49
CA LEU A 21 -6.22 -18.78 -10.12
C LEU A 21 -6.68 -19.92 -9.22
N SER A 22 -5.75 -20.47 -8.44
CA SER A 22 -6.06 -21.38 -7.36
C SER A 22 -6.88 -20.60 -6.33
N THR A 23 -8.21 -20.65 -6.45
CA THR A 23 -9.10 -20.27 -5.36
C THR A 23 -9.06 -21.41 -4.34
N SER A 24 -7.95 -21.57 -3.63
CA SER A 24 -7.89 -22.45 -2.47
C SER A 24 -8.85 -21.88 -1.43
N LYS A 25 -9.98 -22.56 -1.26
CA LYS A 25 -10.97 -22.23 -0.23
C LYS A 25 -10.26 -22.32 1.13
N PRO A 26 -10.35 -21.31 2.01
CA PRO A 26 -9.64 -21.34 3.28
C PRO A 26 -10.10 -22.56 4.09
N THR A 27 -9.14 -23.41 4.49
CA THR A 27 -9.35 -24.68 5.16
C THR A 27 -9.35 -24.58 6.69
N GLY A 28 -8.92 -23.44 7.25
CA GLY A 28 -8.85 -23.24 8.70
C GLY A 28 -10.18 -22.97 9.36
N LYS A 29 -10.19 -23.17 10.68
CA LYS A 29 -11.37 -22.95 11.54
C LYS A 29 -11.60 -21.46 11.81
N ARG A 30 -10.58 -20.60 11.65
CA ARG A 30 -10.63 -19.16 11.95
C ARG A 30 -10.50 -18.31 10.69
N VAL A 31 -11.53 -18.35 9.84
CA VAL A 31 -11.58 -17.53 8.62
C VAL A 31 -12.09 -16.13 8.94
N LYS A 32 -11.30 -15.11 8.58
CA LYS A 32 -11.64 -13.69 8.72
C LYS A 32 -11.94 -13.09 7.35
N THR A 33 -13.07 -12.40 7.25
CA THR A 33 -13.42 -11.66 6.04
C THR A 33 -12.88 -10.23 6.07
N PHE A 34 -12.23 -9.82 4.99
CA PHE A 34 -11.78 -8.46 4.72
C PHE A 34 -12.61 -7.86 3.58
N GLU A 35 -13.19 -6.68 3.81
CA GLU A 35 -13.92 -5.89 2.82
C GLU A 35 -13.01 -4.76 2.34
N ILE A 36 -12.46 -4.90 1.14
CA ILE A 36 -11.43 -3.99 0.63
C ILE A 36 -12.00 -3.12 -0.49
N TYR A 37 -11.78 -1.82 -0.39
CA TYR A 37 -12.09 -0.87 -1.46
C TYR A 37 -11.31 -1.19 -2.74
N ARG A 38 -12.04 -1.32 -3.85
CA ARG A 38 -11.48 -1.59 -5.18
C ARG A 38 -11.91 -0.51 -6.17
N TRP A 39 -10.93 0.02 -6.90
CA TRP A 39 -11.16 0.92 -8.04
C TRP A 39 -9.97 0.85 -9.00
N ASN A 40 -10.25 0.78 -10.29
CA ASN A 40 -9.21 0.66 -11.32
C ASN A 40 -9.32 1.79 -12.35
N PRO A 41 -8.27 2.61 -12.54
CA PRO A 41 -8.28 3.71 -13.52
C PRO A 41 -8.40 3.23 -14.97
N ASP A 42 -7.98 2.00 -15.27
CA ASP A 42 -8.05 1.43 -16.63
C ASP A 42 -9.50 1.17 -17.08
N THR A 43 -10.45 1.10 -16.13
CA THR A 43 -11.88 0.88 -16.38
C THR A 43 -12.71 1.95 -15.66
N PRO A 44 -12.65 3.22 -16.10
CA PRO A 44 -13.19 4.35 -15.35
C PRO A 44 -14.73 4.35 -15.27
N SER A 45 -15.41 3.62 -16.14
CA SER A 45 -16.87 3.45 -16.12
C SER A 45 -17.35 2.58 -14.94
N VAL A 46 -16.47 1.75 -14.37
CA VAL A 46 -16.79 0.89 -13.24
C VAL A 46 -16.67 1.70 -11.95
N LYS A 47 -17.78 1.81 -11.21
CA LYS A 47 -17.81 2.50 -9.93
C LYS A 47 -16.97 1.76 -8.88
N PRO A 48 -16.37 2.48 -7.92
CA PRO A 48 -15.71 1.85 -6.78
C PRO A 48 -16.64 0.90 -6.04
N SER A 49 -16.08 -0.20 -5.53
CA SER A 49 -16.85 -1.21 -4.82
C SER A 49 -16.05 -1.82 -3.67
N LEU A 50 -16.74 -2.46 -2.72
CA LEU A 50 -16.12 -3.28 -1.69
C LEU A 50 -16.09 -4.73 -2.15
N LYS A 51 -14.90 -5.31 -2.24
CA LYS A 51 -14.71 -6.74 -2.54
C LYS A 51 -14.35 -7.49 -1.27
N LYS A 52 -14.97 -8.65 -1.09
CA LYS A 52 -14.75 -9.53 0.07
C LYS A 52 -13.64 -10.53 -0.22
N TYR A 53 -12.77 -10.73 0.77
CA TYR A 53 -11.72 -11.73 0.77
C TYR A 53 -11.73 -12.48 2.08
N ASP A 54 -11.66 -13.79 2.01
CA ASP A 54 -11.62 -14.65 3.19
C ASP A 54 -10.18 -15.12 3.40
N VAL A 55 -9.64 -14.88 4.59
CA VAL A 55 -8.28 -15.21 4.96
C VAL A 55 -8.30 -16.11 6.19
N ASP A 56 -7.59 -17.22 6.11
CA ASP A 56 -7.36 -18.09 7.26
C ASP A 56 -6.35 -17.44 8.22
N LEU A 57 -6.78 -17.13 9.45
CA LEU A 57 -5.94 -16.49 10.46
C LEU A 57 -4.89 -17.44 11.06
N ASP A 58 -5.02 -18.75 10.87
CA ASP A 58 -4.02 -19.73 11.32
C ASP A 58 -2.84 -19.84 10.34
N ASP A 59 -3.03 -19.41 9.09
CA ASP A 59 -2.03 -19.38 8.01
C ASP A 59 -1.75 -17.94 7.53
N CYS A 60 -1.84 -16.99 8.45
CA CYS A 60 -1.58 -15.57 8.18
C CYS A 60 -0.82 -14.94 9.35
N GLY A 61 0.02 -13.95 9.05
CA GLY A 61 0.62 -13.10 10.06
C GLY A 61 -0.42 -12.30 10.86
N SER A 62 0.00 -11.70 11.96
CA SER A 62 -0.91 -11.04 12.91
C SER A 62 -1.34 -9.63 12.51
N MET A 63 -0.69 -9.03 11.51
CA MET A 63 -0.94 -7.63 11.11
C MET A 63 -1.78 -7.56 9.84
N VAL A 64 -2.54 -6.48 9.68
CA VAL A 64 -3.39 -6.28 8.50
C VAL A 64 -2.58 -6.28 7.20
N LEU A 65 -1.33 -5.79 7.22
CA LEU A 65 -0.43 -5.88 6.07
C LEU A 65 -0.14 -7.33 5.66
N ASP A 66 -0.06 -8.27 6.60
CA ASP A 66 0.18 -9.69 6.29
C ASP A 66 -1.01 -10.26 5.53
N ALA A 67 -2.24 -9.95 5.96
CA ALA A 67 -3.46 -10.33 5.25
C ALA A 67 -3.53 -9.72 3.85
N LEU A 68 -3.17 -8.44 3.69
CA LEU A 68 -3.13 -7.78 2.37
C LEU A 68 -2.12 -8.43 1.42
N ASN A 69 -0.93 -8.79 1.91
CA ASN A 69 0.07 -9.52 1.11
C ASN A 69 -0.46 -10.91 0.73
N LYS A 70 -1.02 -11.66 1.68
CA LYS A 70 -1.58 -13.00 1.42
C LYS A 70 -2.69 -12.95 0.38
N ILE A 71 -3.63 -12.01 0.50
CA ILE A 71 -4.68 -11.78 -0.50
C ILE A 71 -4.06 -11.51 -1.87
N LYS A 72 -3.05 -10.63 -1.94
CA LYS A 72 -2.41 -10.29 -3.20
C LYS A 72 -1.68 -11.49 -3.83
N ASP A 73 -0.95 -12.25 -3.03
CA ASP A 73 -0.08 -13.31 -3.51
C ASP A 73 -0.87 -14.58 -3.88
N GLU A 74 -1.95 -14.88 -3.15
CA GLU A 74 -2.67 -16.15 -3.27
C GLU A 74 -4.06 -16.03 -3.91
N GLN A 75 -4.75 -14.89 -3.78
CA GLN A 75 -6.16 -14.76 -4.18
C GLN A 75 -6.39 -13.77 -5.33
N ASP A 76 -5.75 -12.61 -5.30
CA ASP A 76 -5.98 -11.52 -6.25
C ASP A 76 -4.74 -10.65 -6.45
N PRO A 77 -3.88 -10.99 -7.44
CA PRO A 77 -2.66 -10.24 -7.72
C PRO A 77 -2.90 -8.82 -8.22
N THR A 78 -4.15 -8.47 -8.60
CA THR A 78 -4.50 -7.12 -9.06
C THR A 78 -4.66 -6.12 -7.92
N LEU A 79 -4.82 -6.60 -6.68
CA LEU A 79 -4.94 -5.74 -5.49
C LEU A 79 -3.70 -4.87 -5.34
N THR A 80 -3.88 -3.55 -5.28
CA THR A 80 -2.78 -2.57 -5.23
C THR A 80 -2.81 -1.75 -3.94
N PHE A 81 -1.66 -1.70 -3.25
CA PHE A 81 -1.44 -0.91 -2.04
C PHE A 81 0.06 -0.58 -1.90
N ARG A 82 0.40 0.46 -1.11
CA ARG A 82 1.78 0.84 -0.83
C ARG A 82 2.28 0.19 0.46
N ARG A 83 3.52 -0.30 0.45
CA ARG A 83 4.23 -0.89 1.59
C ARG A 83 5.74 -0.88 1.39
N SER A 84 6.50 -0.72 2.46
CA SER A 84 7.97 -0.79 2.46
C SER A 84 8.52 -1.44 3.73
N CYS A 85 8.72 -0.69 4.83
CA CYS A 85 9.47 -1.13 6.03
C CYS A 85 8.91 -2.40 6.71
N ARG A 86 7.62 -2.38 7.10
CA ARG A 86 6.88 -3.37 7.93
C ARG A 86 6.94 -3.17 9.45
N GLU A 87 7.66 -2.17 9.95
CA GLU A 87 7.79 -1.87 11.38
C GLU A 87 7.25 -0.50 11.79
N GLY A 88 6.49 0.15 10.90
CA GLY A 88 5.76 1.38 11.22
C GLY A 88 6.57 2.68 11.10
N ILE A 89 7.73 2.66 10.46
CA ILE A 89 8.62 3.83 10.39
C ILE A 89 8.48 4.67 9.11
N CYS A 90 8.06 4.09 7.99
CA CYS A 90 8.09 4.77 6.68
C CYS A 90 6.79 5.48 6.26
N GLY A 91 5.69 5.32 7.00
CA GLY A 91 4.37 5.89 6.67
C GLY A 91 3.66 5.30 5.43
N SER A 92 4.35 4.50 4.60
CA SER A 92 3.85 4.12 3.26
C SER A 92 2.54 3.33 3.23
N CYS A 93 2.22 2.59 4.30
CA CYS A 93 1.02 1.74 4.37
C CYS A 93 -0.14 2.38 5.15
N ALA A 94 -0.18 3.71 5.17
CA ALA A 94 -1.28 4.47 5.75
C ALA A 94 -2.59 4.22 4.96
N MET A 95 -3.63 3.82 5.68
CA MET A 95 -4.96 3.55 5.13
C MET A 95 -6.01 3.62 6.26
N ASN A 96 -7.29 3.58 5.90
CA ASN A 96 -8.37 3.52 6.86
C ASN A 96 -8.78 2.05 7.11
N ILE A 97 -8.68 1.60 8.36
CA ILE A 97 -9.00 0.24 8.78
C ILE A 97 -10.06 0.32 9.87
N ASP A 98 -11.24 -0.25 9.61
CA ASP A 98 -12.39 -0.21 10.53
C ASP A 98 -12.79 1.20 10.99
N GLY A 99 -12.64 2.19 10.10
CA GLY A 99 -12.97 3.60 10.36
C GLY A 99 -11.82 4.42 10.94
N GLU A 100 -10.71 3.79 11.32
CA GLU A 100 -9.54 4.45 11.91
C GLU A 100 -8.40 4.58 10.89
N ASN A 101 -7.79 5.77 10.78
CA ASN A 101 -6.58 5.95 9.97
C ASN A 101 -5.38 5.43 10.73
N THR A 102 -4.70 4.43 10.17
CA THR A 102 -3.58 3.77 10.83
C THR A 102 -2.61 3.17 9.82
N LEU A 103 -1.52 2.58 10.30
CA LEU A 103 -0.53 1.89 9.48
C LEU A 103 -0.83 0.39 9.48
N ALA A 104 -1.09 -0.17 8.30
CA ALA A 104 -1.47 -1.58 8.16
C ALA A 104 -0.41 -2.55 8.73
N CYS A 105 0.87 -2.17 8.73
CA CYS A 105 1.96 -3.03 9.19
C CYS A 105 2.05 -3.18 10.72
N ILE A 106 1.42 -2.28 11.48
CA ILE A 106 1.39 -2.36 12.96
C ILE A 106 -0.04 -2.48 13.51
N LYS A 107 -1.05 -2.39 12.64
CA LYS A 107 -2.44 -2.67 13.01
C LYS A 107 -2.65 -4.18 13.08
N LYS A 108 -2.84 -4.69 14.29
CA LYS A 108 -3.21 -6.10 14.51
C LYS A 108 -4.56 -6.40 13.89
N ILE A 109 -4.68 -7.58 13.29
CA ILE A 109 -5.95 -8.11 12.79
C ILE A 109 -6.88 -8.35 13.98
N ASN A 110 -8.13 -7.89 13.87
CA ASN A 110 -9.16 -8.28 14.82
C ASN A 110 -9.52 -9.77 14.61
N THR A 111 -9.24 -10.60 15.61
CA THR A 111 -9.44 -12.05 15.57
C THR A 111 -10.90 -12.49 15.70
N ASP A 112 -11.82 -11.57 16.02
CA ASP A 112 -13.26 -11.85 15.96
C ASP A 112 -13.68 -12.05 14.50
N THR A 113 -13.98 -13.30 14.12
CA THR A 113 -14.37 -13.69 12.76
C THR A 113 -15.85 -13.42 12.46
N SER A 114 -16.66 -13.06 13.46
CA SER A 114 -18.09 -12.76 13.25
C SER A 114 -18.33 -11.46 12.50
N LYS A 115 -17.33 -10.56 12.50
CA LYS A 115 -17.37 -9.25 11.83
C LYS A 115 -16.31 -9.18 10.74
N SER A 116 -16.64 -8.56 9.63
CA SER A 116 -15.64 -8.23 8.60
C SER A 116 -14.79 -7.04 9.04
N THR A 117 -13.54 -7.01 8.57
CA THR A 117 -12.67 -5.82 8.68
C THR A 117 -12.72 -5.03 7.38
N LYS A 118 -13.06 -3.75 7.47
CA LYS A 118 -13.20 -2.86 6.30
C LYS A 118 -11.92 -2.08 6.08
N ILE A 119 -11.42 -2.07 4.85
CA ILE A 119 -10.18 -1.38 4.46
C ILE A 119 -10.47 -0.44 3.30
N HIS A 120 -10.20 0.85 3.53
CA HIS A 120 -10.35 1.92 2.55
C HIS A 120 -9.02 2.67 2.39
N PRO A 121 -8.80 3.35 1.25
CA PRO A 121 -7.72 4.33 1.15
C PRO A 121 -7.90 5.45 2.19
N LEU A 122 -6.88 6.28 2.37
CA LEU A 122 -6.99 7.46 3.23
C LEU A 122 -8.18 8.34 2.79
N PRO A 123 -9.00 8.81 3.74
CA PRO A 123 -10.22 9.54 3.43
C PRO A 123 -9.91 10.90 2.79
N HIS A 124 -10.84 11.39 1.97
CA HIS A 124 -10.76 12.70 1.30
C HIS A 124 -9.54 12.91 0.39
N MET A 125 -8.87 11.84 -0.04
CA MET A 125 -7.83 11.89 -1.07
C MET A 125 -8.33 11.33 -2.39
N TYR A 126 -7.83 11.85 -3.50
CA TYR A 126 -8.06 11.23 -4.81
C TYR A 126 -7.38 9.86 -4.84
N VAL A 127 -8.09 8.85 -5.33
CA VAL A 127 -7.57 7.48 -5.39
C VAL A 127 -6.98 7.24 -6.77
N MET A 128 -5.73 6.77 -6.83
CA MET A 128 -5.04 6.40 -8.06
C MET A 128 -5.39 4.97 -8.50
N LYS A 129 -5.47 4.04 -7.55
CA LYS A 129 -5.91 2.64 -7.74
C LYS A 129 -6.10 1.96 -6.40
N ASP A 130 -7.21 1.26 -6.19
CA ASP A 130 -7.49 0.49 -4.97
C ASP A 130 -7.18 1.29 -3.68
N LEU A 131 -6.18 0.88 -2.90
CA LEU A 131 -5.79 1.50 -1.62
C LEU A 131 -4.68 2.56 -1.78
N VAL A 132 -4.39 3.01 -3.00
CA VAL A 132 -3.31 3.94 -3.31
C VAL A 132 -3.89 5.35 -3.55
N PRO A 133 -3.80 6.27 -2.58
CA PRO A 133 -4.17 7.66 -2.79
C PRO A 133 -3.09 8.44 -3.55
N ASP A 134 -3.49 9.53 -4.17
CA ASP A 134 -2.59 10.58 -4.64
C ASP A 134 -2.12 11.44 -3.45
N LEU A 135 -0.80 11.56 -3.28
CA LEU A 135 -0.16 12.30 -2.21
C LEU A 135 0.49 13.61 -2.71
N THR A 136 0.26 13.99 -3.97
CA THR A 136 0.89 15.16 -4.59
C THR A 136 0.61 16.44 -3.81
N LEU A 137 -0.67 16.73 -3.51
CA LEU A 137 -1.05 17.91 -2.73
C LEU A 137 -0.44 17.92 -1.32
N PHE A 138 -0.39 16.76 -0.67
CA PHE A 138 0.22 16.61 0.66
C PHE A 138 1.70 17.02 0.64
N PHE A 139 2.47 16.54 -0.35
CA PHE A 139 3.89 16.89 -0.48
C PHE A 139 4.11 18.34 -0.92
N GLU A 140 3.21 18.91 -1.73
CA GLU A 140 3.27 20.33 -2.10
C GLU A 140 3.08 21.23 -0.87
N GLN A 141 2.11 20.92 -0.02
CA GLN A 141 1.89 21.62 1.24
C GLN A 141 3.11 21.48 2.18
N TYR A 142 3.70 20.29 2.29
CA TYR A 142 4.92 20.09 3.08
C TYR A 142 6.11 20.90 2.55
N ARG A 143 6.29 21.00 1.23
CA ARG A 143 7.35 21.84 0.65
C ARG A 143 7.13 23.33 0.90
N SER A 144 5.87 23.78 0.94
CA SER A 144 5.52 25.19 1.13
C SER A 144 6.00 25.79 2.45
N ILE A 145 6.11 24.98 3.51
CA ILE A 145 6.59 25.42 4.83
C ILE A 145 8.12 25.53 4.91
N GLN A 146 8.83 25.21 3.82
CA GLN A 146 10.28 25.27 3.73
C GLN A 146 10.99 24.49 4.85
N PRO A 147 10.82 23.15 4.94
CA PRO A 147 11.21 22.34 6.09
C PRO A 147 12.72 22.05 6.12
N TRP A 148 13.53 23.10 6.14
CA TRP A 148 14.98 23.07 6.25
C TRP A 148 15.47 24.18 7.18
N LEU A 149 16.68 24.03 7.73
CA LEU A 149 17.25 25.00 8.65
C LEU A 149 17.59 26.31 7.91
N GLN A 150 17.01 27.43 8.36
CA GLN A 150 17.26 28.76 7.78
C GLN A 150 18.14 29.61 8.71
N LYS A 151 19.14 30.28 8.15
CA LYS A 151 20.09 31.12 8.88
C LYS A 151 20.17 32.50 8.24
N LYS A 152 20.10 33.54 9.09
CA LYS A 152 20.25 34.93 8.65
C LYS A 152 21.68 35.26 8.23
N THR A 153 22.67 34.65 8.88
CA THR A 153 24.09 34.83 8.58
C THR A 153 24.59 33.65 7.74
N PRO A 154 25.28 33.90 6.61
CA PRO A 154 25.94 32.85 5.84
C PRO A 154 26.92 32.05 6.70
N LEU A 155 27.02 30.75 6.45
CA LEU A 155 27.93 29.83 7.15
C LEU A 155 28.63 28.91 6.16
N LYS A 156 29.86 28.50 6.50
CA LYS A 156 30.59 27.47 5.75
C LYS A 156 30.13 26.10 6.25
N LEU A 157 29.48 25.33 5.38
CA LEU A 157 28.93 24.02 5.73
C LEU A 157 30.07 23.06 6.15
N GLY A 158 29.86 22.34 7.26
CA GLY A 158 30.82 21.34 7.77
C GLY A 158 32.01 21.90 8.57
N ASP A 159 32.14 23.22 8.72
CA ASP A 159 33.27 23.84 9.42
C ASP A 159 33.22 23.59 10.94
N LYS A 160 32.03 23.74 11.55
CA LYS A 160 31.79 23.45 12.96
C LYS A 160 30.32 23.12 13.24
N GLN A 161 30.08 22.40 14.34
CA GLN A 161 28.74 22.19 14.88
C GLN A 161 28.16 23.49 15.43
N MET A 162 26.83 23.60 15.44
CA MET A 162 26.12 24.74 16.03
C MET A 162 25.73 24.41 17.47
N PHE A 163 25.94 25.37 18.37
CA PHE A 163 25.54 25.22 19.76
C PHE A 163 24.00 25.21 19.88
N GLN A 164 23.49 24.22 20.61
CA GLN A 164 22.11 24.10 21.06
C GLN A 164 22.15 23.50 22.47
N SER A 165 21.46 24.10 23.43
CA SER A 165 21.36 23.52 24.78
C SER A 165 20.41 22.31 24.80
N GLU A 166 20.58 21.41 25.78
CA GLU A 166 19.71 20.23 25.95
C GLU A 166 18.22 20.64 26.02
N LYS A 167 17.90 21.66 26.82
CA LYS A 167 16.54 22.19 26.96
C LYS A 167 15.96 22.75 25.66
N GLU A 168 16.79 23.24 24.74
CA GLU A 168 16.32 23.69 23.42
C GLU A 168 16.13 22.53 22.45
N ARG A 169 16.95 21.48 22.58
CA ARG A 169 16.81 20.24 21.79
C ARG A 169 15.56 19.46 22.17
N GLU A 170 15.26 19.37 23.47
CA GLU A 170 14.06 18.69 24.00
C GLU A 170 12.76 19.30 23.46
N ARG A 171 12.75 20.59 23.12
CA ARG A 171 11.57 21.24 22.50
C ARG A 171 11.19 20.65 21.14
N LEU A 172 12.09 19.90 20.50
CA LEU A 172 11.84 19.26 19.21
C LEU A 172 11.28 17.84 19.38
N ASP A 173 11.33 17.26 20.58
CA ASP A 173 10.77 15.94 20.84
C ASP A 173 9.25 15.95 20.60
N MET A 174 8.74 14.82 20.12
CA MET A 174 7.40 14.63 19.57
C MET A 174 7.11 15.37 18.25
N LEU A 175 8.02 16.19 17.73
CA LEU A 175 7.87 16.90 16.45
C LEU A 175 8.66 16.24 15.31
N TYR A 176 9.90 15.82 15.54
CA TYR A 176 10.75 15.23 14.49
C TYR A 176 10.45 13.75 14.21
N GLU A 177 9.65 13.11 15.06
CA GLU A 177 9.22 11.72 14.97
C GLU A 177 8.13 11.52 13.90
N CYS A 178 7.58 12.61 13.36
CA CYS A 178 6.67 12.58 12.22
C CYS A 178 7.33 11.85 11.03
N ILE A 179 6.65 10.82 10.51
CA ILE A 179 7.12 9.95 9.42
C ILE A 179 6.62 10.39 8.03
N LEU A 180 6.31 11.68 7.89
CA LEU A 180 5.54 12.32 6.81
C LEU A 180 4.04 12.07 6.94
#